data_AF-A0A2N2FP42-F1
#
_entry.id   AF-A0A2N2FP42-F1
#
_cell.length_a   1.000
_cell.length_b   1.000
_cell.length_c   1.000
_cell.angle_alpha   90.00
_cell.angle_beta   90.00
_cell.angle_gamma   90.00
#
_symmetry.space_group_name_H-M   'P 1'
#
loop_
_entity.id
_entity.type
_entity.pdbx_description
1 polymer ?
#
loop_
_entity_poly.entity_id
_entity_poly.type
_entity_poly.pdbx_seq_one_letter_code
_entity_poly.pdbx_strand_id
1 'polypeptide(L)'
;MTDRPIKFDRNAESKPRLSPLEDLLDLDSKLLSMVAKRCRIVQRAAKGRQVLDRDLEKQLRLGFDLAAKQQDLDPRVARQLFPVLNAFGLEPQETRRSSDKPFALIPRSEPADIDINGPRSLSRTRMLAVMAAATGAPMRLSGVVLNDPLVELVKALNQAGAHLSWTADELTSSETQAKAEDSPLRFEDVLVFAGEEPFTLYVLLALALREAGRSKFAGGPNLKFLDLRHLDAILPLLGARLAPMNPRSRGLPARLESGGRMASRLELTPETPPLFAQALALAAWSYPEGLRLVLSSDPAAALVQALALDEAVEALTLCQVSARRKGNEYVIPPCSPKVPAAPTLPLDPTLSAYLLALPALAGGVARLSGRLTLPQLVRDDFAALGLPVNIDASVAESRNDSLTAGVELSMGRQAEYLPLALTLAVKAGGARVLLPLDQSARTRAVDLLERLGVEHELQDEALVVAPGTLKGWDGVWTSPDPHSTLALALFSFLRPGIAIDNPGGLAFLWPRFWSVYNALPVVREHAPAPKEPEKHVAVSRKQRVRV
;
A
#
# COMPACT_ATOMS: atom_id res chain seq x y z
N MET A 1 -78.48 -25.65 35.79
CA MET A 1 -78.19 -24.31 36.34
C MET A 1 -76.89 -24.42 37.13
N THR A 2 -75.80 -23.71 36.88
CA THR A 2 -75.38 -22.72 35.87
C THR A 2 -73.88 -22.52 36.12
N ASP A 3 -73.09 -22.52 35.04
CA ASP A 3 -71.77 -21.91 34.84
C ASP A 3 -71.12 -21.09 35.97
N ARG A 4 -69.80 -21.32 36.17
CA ARG A 4 -68.78 -20.26 36.02
C ARG A 4 -67.34 -20.81 35.92
N PRO A 5 -66.47 -20.17 35.11
CA PRO A 5 -65.18 -20.71 34.69
C PRO A 5 -64.00 -20.24 35.56
N ILE A 6 -62.94 -21.05 35.61
CA ILE A 6 -61.62 -20.65 36.11
C ILE A 6 -60.87 -19.95 34.97
N LYS A 7 -60.54 -18.67 35.17
CA LYS A 7 -59.72 -17.86 34.26
C LYS A 7 -58.28 -18.35 34.27
N PHE A 8 -57.75 -18.72 33.11
CA PHE A 8 -56.31 -18.78 32.88
C PHE A 8 -55.81 -17.42 32.42
N ASP A 9 -54.78 -16.94 33.11
CA ASP A 9 -54.18 -15.64 32.93
C ASP A 9 -53.58 -15.49 31.53
N ARG A 10 -54.02 -14.48 30.79
CA ARG A 10 -53.45 -14.08 29.50
C ARG A 10 -52.28 -13.16 29.77
N ASN A 11 -51.08 -13.69 29.88
CA ASN A 11 -49.85 -12.93 29.73
C ASN A 11 -48.76 -13.82 29.13
N ALA A 12 -48.89 -14.10 27.83
CA ALA A 12 -47.74 -14.33 26.98
C ALA A 12 -47.60 -13.07 26.13
N GLU A 13 -46.85 -12.10 26.65
CA GLU A 13 -46.45 -10.91 25.92
C GLU A 13 -45.83 -11.33 24.59
N SER A 14 -46.54 -11.07 23.49
CA SER A 14 -45.98 -11.21 22.15
C SER A 14 -44.83 -10.21 22.06
N LYS A 15 -43.58 -10.70 21.99
CA LYS A 15 -42.44 -9.86 21.62
C LYS A 15 -42.84 -9.05 20.38
N PRO A 16 -42.64 -7.72 20.37
CA PRO A 16 -42.93 -6.93 19.19
C PRO A 16 -42.18 -7.53 18.01
N ARG A 17 -42.86 -7.75 16.89
CA ARG A 17 -42.20 -8.18 15.65
C ARG A 17 -41.25 -7.05 15.27
N LEU A 18 -39.96 -7.32 15.45
CA LEU A 18 -38.89 -6.45 15.02
C LEU A 18 -39.09 -6.17 13.53
N SER A 19 -38.74 -4.97 13.09
CA SER A 19 -38.69 -4.66 11.67
C SER A 19 -37.68 -5.61 10.97
N PRO A 20 -37.84 -5.90 9.67
CA PRO A 20 -36.88 -6.72 8.94
C PRO A 20 -35.43 -6.22 9.08
N LEU A 21 -35.23 -4.91 9.23
CA LEU A 21 -33.93 -4.31 9.50
C LEU A 21 -33.39 -4.72 10.88
N GLU A 22 -34.20 -4.59 11.93
CA GLU A 22 -33.79 -4.97 13.29
C GLU A 22 -33.51 -6.47 13.42
N ASP A 23 -34.31 -7.31 12.76
CA ASP A 23 -34.06 -8.77 12.68
C ASP A 23 -32.73 -9.07 11.98
N LEU A 24 -32.41 -8.37 10.88
CA LEU A 24 -31.13 -8.53 10.17
C LEU A 24 -29.95 -8.04 11.04
N LEU A 25 -30.07 -6.89 11.71
CA LEU A 25 -29.02 -6.38 12.60
C LEU A 25 -28.75 -7.32 13.79
N ASP A 26 -29.78 -7.94 14.37
CA ASP A 26 -29.62 -8.95 15.42
C ASP A 26 -28.95 -10.22 14.89
N LEU A 27 -29.34 -10.68 13.69
CA LEU A 27 -28.69 -11.81 13.02
C LEU A 27 -27.22 -11.52 12.70
N ASP A 28 -26.90 -10.33 12.19
CA ASP A 28 -25.52 -9.93 11.87
C ASP A 28 -24.65 -9.86 13.12
N SER A 29 -25.19 -9.31 14.22
CA SER A 29 -24.52 -9.32 15.53
C SER A 29 -24.20 -10.75 16.00
N LYS A 30 -25.17 -11.67 15.88
CA LYS A 30 -24.98 -13.08 16.20
C LYS A 30 -23.95 -13.74 15.29
N LEU A 31 -24.00 -13.49 13.98
CA LEU A 31 -23.03 -14.00 13.01
C LEU A 31 -21.61 -13.55 13.38
N LEU A 32 -21.40 -12.24 13.62
CA LEU A 32 -20.10 -11.70 14.02
C LEU A 32 -19.61 -12.29 15.34
N SER A 33 -20.49 -12.53 16.32
CA SER A 33 -20.13 -13.20 17.58
C SER A 33 -19.63 -14.63 17.36
N MET A 34 -20.26 -15.37 16.43
CA MET A 34 -19.85 -16.72 16.05
C MET A 34 -18.53 -16.72 15.27
N VAL A 35 -18.32 -15.74 14.39
CA VAL A 35 -17.04 -15.53 13.70
C VAL A 35 -15.94 -15.27 14.74
N ALA A 36 -16.13 -14.35 15.68
CA ALA A 36 -15.16 -14.05 16.73
C ALA A 36 -14.82 -15.29 17.57
N LYS A 37 -15.82 -16.09 17.96
CA LYS A 37 -15.63 -17.36 18.68
C LYS A 37 -14.81 -18.35 17.85
N ARG A 38 -15.12 -18.51 16.57
CA ARG A 38 -14.38 -19.36 15.62
C ARG A 38 -12.94 -18.90 15.51
N CYS A 39 -12.69 -17.60 15.35
CA CYS A 39 -11.35 -17.03 15.26
C CYS A 39 -10.49 -17.45 16.44
N ARG A 40 -10.96 -17.27 17.68
CA ARG A 40 -10.24 -17.69 18.90
C ARG A 40 -9.91 -19.19 18.94
N ILE A 41 -10.74 -20.04 18.37
CA ILE A 41 -10.46 -21.49 18.25
C ILE A 41 -9.37 -21.74 17.20
N VAL A 42 -9.49 -21.10 16.03
CA VAL A 42 -8.51 -21.21 14.95
C VAL A 42 -7.12 -20.77 15.41
N GLN A 43 -6.98 -19.66 16.15
CA GLN A 43 -5.65 -19.23 16.61
C GLN A 43 -5.04 -20.21 17.61
N ARG A 44 -5.85 -20.75 18.53
CA ARG A 44 -5.40 -21.79 19.47
C ARG A 44 -4.92 -23.03 18.72
N ALA A 45 -5.62 -23.43 17.67
CA ALA A 45 -5.22 -24.54 16.81
C ALA A 45 -3.94 -24.22 16.00
N ALA A 46 -3.79 -22.99 15.51
CA ALA A 46 -2.64 -22.55 14.74
C ALA A 46 -1.36 -22.34 15.59
N LYS A 47 -1.48 -22.27 16.92
CA LYS A 47 -0.35 -22.11 17.87
C LYS A 47 0.56 -20.92 17.51
N GLY A 48 -0.04 -19.79 17.11
CA GLY A 48 0.69 -18.58 16.72
C GLY A 48 1.27 -18.59 15.30
N ARG A 49 1.03 -19.65 14.51
CA ARG A 49 1.39 -19.71 13.09
C ARG A 49 0.32 -19.02 12.24
N GLN A 50 0.72 -18.47 11.11
CA GLN A 50 -0.18 -17.89 10.11
C GLN A 50 -0.83 -18.93 9.18
N VAL A 51 -0.62 -20.22 9.48
CA VAL A 51 -1.12 -21.34 8.68
C VAL A 51 -1.64 -22.42 9.62
N LEU A 52 -2.77 -23.03 9.28
CA LEU A 52 -3.30 -24.20 9.98
C LEU A 52 -2.55 -25.46 9.57
N ASP A 53 -2.63 -26.48 10.42
CA ASP A 53 -2.24 -27.81 10.01
C ASP A 53 -3.08 -28.26 8.78
N ARG A 54 -2.42 -28.87 7.79
CA ARG A 54 -3.02 -29.23 6.51
C ARG A 54 -4.20 -30.19 6.66
N ASP A 55 -4.09 -31.16 7.57
CA ASP A 55 -5.15 -32.14 7.79
C ASP A 55 -6.33 -31.53 8.53
N LEU A 56 -6.04 -30.67 9.51
CA LEU A 56 -7.07 -29.90 10.20
C LEU A 56 -7.84 -28.97 9.25
N GLU A 57 -7.14 -28.23 8.39
CA GLU A 57 -7.77 -27.34 7.42
C GLU A 57 -8.65 -28.12 6.44
N LYS A 58 -8.18 -29.29 5.96
CA LYS A 58 -8.95 -30.18 5.10
C LYS A 58 -10.24 -30.66 5.79
N GLN A 59 -10.17 -31.08 7.05
CA GLN A 59 -11.34 -31.51 7.82
C GLN A 59 -12.33 -30.36 8.04
N LEU A 60 -11.85 -29.19 8.45
CA LEU A 60 -12.68 -28.00 8.62
C LEU A 60 -13.39 -27.62 7.33
N ARG A 61 -12.70 -27.74 6.19
CA ARG A 61 -13.28 -27.44 4.88
C ARG A 61 -14.39 -28.40 4.51
N LEU A 62 -14.18 -29.71 4.69
CA LEU A 62 -15.19 -30.73 4.41
C LEU A 62 -16.42 -30.54 5.28
N GLY A 63 -16.24 -30.28 6.57
CA GLY A 63 -17.35 -29.99 7.48
C GLY A 63 -18.11 -28.72 7.10
N PHE A 64 -17.42 -27.67 6.68
CA PHE A 64 -18.04 -26.43 6.23
C PHE A 64 -18.85 -26.60 4.94
N ASP A 65 -18.28 -27.30 3.95
CA ASP A 65 -18.97 -27.59 2.68
C ASP A 65 -20.22 -28.47 2.92
N LEU A 66 -20.21 -29.38 3.90
CA LEU A 66 -21.39 -30.16 4.30
C LEU A 66 -22.46 -29.32 5.00
N ALA A 67 -22.05 -28.47 5.95
CA ALA A 67 -22.98 -27.59 6.68
C ALA A 67 -23.66 -26.58 5.74
N ALA A 68 -22.92 -26.01 4.79
CA ALA A 68 -23.48 -25.09 3.79
C ALA A 68 -24.55 -25.76 2.92
N LYS A 69 -24.32 -27.02 2.51
CA LYS A 69 -25.30 -27.81 1.75
C LYS A 69 -26.57 -28.09 2.55
N GLN A 70 -26.46 -28.34 3.86
CA GLN A 70 -27.62 -28.58 4.73
C GLN A 70 -28.51 -27.34 4.88
N GLN A 71 -27.93 -26.15 4.69
CA GLN A 71 -28.63 -24.85 4.76
C GLN A 71 -29.05 -24.34 3.38
N ASP A 72 -28.94 -25.17 2.33
CA ASP A 72 -29.26 -24.83 0.94
C ASP A 72 -28.55 -23.56 0.41
N LEU A 73 -27.34 -23.29 0.93
CA LEU A 73 -26.53 -22.14 0.50
C LEU A 73 -25.82 -22.45 -0.82
N ASP A 74 -25.67 -21.42 -1.67
CA ASP A 74 -24.93 -21.56 -2.94
C ASP A 74 -23.51 -22.09 -2.67
N PRO A 75 -23.17 -23.27 -3.21
CA PRO A 75 -21.89 -23.88 -2.91
C PRO A 75 -20.70 -23.08 -3.44
N ARG A 76 -20.83 -22.25 -4.49
CA ARG A 76 -19.77 -21.35 -4.94
C ARG A 76 -19.52 -20.24 -3.92
N VAL A 77 -20.58 -19.59 -3.43
CA VAL A 77 -20.48 -18.49 -2.46
C VAL A 77 -19.97 -18.99 -1.11
N ALA A 78 -20.53 -20.09 -0.60
CA ALA A 78 -20.04 -20.71 0.64
C ALA A 78 -18.55 -21.09 0.54
N ARG A 79 -18.10 -21.55 -0.63
CA ARG A 79 -16.69 -21.88 -0.87
C ARG A 79 -15.76 -20.65 -0.83
N GLN A 80 -16.26 -19.47 -1.18
CA GLN A 80 -15.52 -18.20 -1.06
C GLN A 80 -15.49 -17.68 0.39
N LEU A 81 -16.55 -17.92 1.16
CA LEU A 81 -16.66 -17.49 2.56
C LEU A 81 -15.65 -18.21 3.48
N PHE A 82 -15.37 -19.50 3.26
CA PHE A 82 -14.46 -20.25 4.14
C PHE A 82 -13.05 -19.66 4.25
N PRO A 83 -12.34 -19.33 3.15
CA PRO A 83 -11.05 -18.63 3.22
C PRO A 83 -11.12 -17.31 3.99
N VAL A 84 -12.19 -16.53 3.81
CA VAL A 84 -12.41 -15.26 4.53
C VAL A 84 -12.54 -15.52 6.04
N LEU A 85 -13.35 -16.50 6.44
CA LEU A 85 -13.50 -16.90 7.85
C LEU A 85 -12.20 -17.43 8.47
N ASN A 86 -11.35 -18.10 7.69
CA ASN A 86 -10.03 -18.54 8.14
C ASN A 86 -9.04 -17.39 8.29
N ALA A 87 -9.09 -16.40 7.38
CA ALA A 87 -8.21 -15.23 7.43
C ALA A 87 -8.36 -14.50 8.77
N PHE A 88 -9.60 -14.26 9.23
CA PHE A 88 -9.86 -13.66 10.55
C PHE A 88 -9.25 -14.43 11.74
N GLY A 89 -8.93 -15.71 11.59
CA GLY A 89 -8.29 -16.53 12.64
C GLY A 89 -6.76 -16.59 12.53
N LEU A 90 -6.20 -16.29 11.36
CA LEU A 90 -4.79 -16.47 11.02
C LEU A 90 -4.02 -15.16 10.82
N GLU A 91 -4.71 -14.03 10.89
CA GLU A 91 -4.08 -12.70 10.93
C GLU A 91 -3.04 -12.59 12.06
N PRO A 92 -1.91 -11.89 11.81
CA PRO A 92 -0.89 -11.62 12.82
C PRO A 92 -1.48 -11.01 14.09
N GLN A 93 -0.94 -11.36 15.26
CA GLN A 93 -1.38 -10.72 16.52
C GLN A 93 -1.03 -9.23 16.59
N GLU A 94 -0.05 -8.78 15.80
CA GLU A 94 0.38 -7.37 15.75
C GLU A 94 -0.69 -6.46 15.12
N THR A 95 -1.39 -6.93 14.07
CA THR A 95 -2.53 -6.21 13.48
C THR A 95 -3.76 -6.18 14.40
N ARG A 96 -3.85 -7.08 15.39
CA ARG A 96 -4.94 -7.09 16.39
C ARG A 96 -4.64 -6.32 17.65
N ARG A 97 -3.48 -5.69 17.77
CA ARG A 97 -3.33 -4.61 18.75
C ARG A 97 -4.10 -3.39 18.26
N SER A 98 -5.44 -3.53 18.20
CA SER A 98 -6.30 -2.52 18.79
C SER A 98 -5.70 -2.31 20.17
N SER A 99 -4.99 -1.22 20.36
CA SER A 99 -4.65 -0.81 21.71
C SER A 99 -5.97 -0.78 22.46
N ASP A 100 -6.05 -1.41 23.63
CA ASP A 100 -7.23 -1.34 24.52
C ASP A 100 -7.67 0.11 24.83
N LYS A 101 -6.88 1.10 24.39
CA LYS A 101 -7.20 2.52 24.33
C LYS A 101 -7.11 3.03 22.89
N PRO A 102 -8.13 3.74 22.38
CA PRO A 102 -8.03 4.41 21.09
C PRO A 102 -6.88 5.41 21.05
N PHE A 103 -6.27 5.55 19.88
CA PHE A 103 -5.25 6.55 19.61
C PHE A 103 -5.92 7.88 19.26
N ALA A 104 -5.94 8.80 20.22
CA ALA A 104 -6.55 10.11 20.06
C ALA A 104 -5.57 11.11 19.41
N LEU A 105 -6.00 11.73 18.32
CA LEU A 105 -5.30 12.74 17.55
C LEU A 105 -5.63 14.12 18.11
N ILE A 106 -4.71 14.65 18.89
CA ILE A 106 -4.84 15.94 19.56
C ILE A 106 -3.57 16.74 19.27
N PRO A 107 -3.46 17.36 18.09
CA PRO A 107 -2.29 18.15 17.74
C PRO A 107 -2.27 19.43 18.58
N ARG A 108 -1.07 20.00 18.75
CA ARG A 108 -0.92 21.32 19.39
C ARG A 108 -1.42 22.40 18.44
N SER A 109 -2.02 23.46 18.99
CA SER A 109 -2.61 24.57 18.24
C SER A 109 -1.62 25.66 17.82
N GLU A 110 -0.33 25.47 18.08
CA GLU A 110 0.73 26.42 17.74
C GLU A 110 1.11 26.29 16.24
N PRO A 111 1.52 27.39 15.57
CA PRO A 111 1.95 27.35 14.18
C PRO A 111 3.07 26.32 13.94
N ALA A 112 2.91 25.49 12.91
CA ALA A 112 3.89 24.46 12.59
C ALA A 112 5.21 25.08 12.09
N ASP A 113 6.32 24.52 12.53
CA ASP A 113 7.67 24.89 12.11
C ASP A 113 8.44 23.61 11.81
N ILE A 114 8.21 23.10 10.60
CA ILE A 114 8.78 21.84 10.12
C ILE A 114 10.00 22.15 9.25
N ASP A 115 11.15 21.59 9.61
CA ASP A 115 12.38 21.64 8.82
C ASP A 115 13.14 20.33 8.97
N ILE A 116 12.92 19.42 8.01
CA ILE A 116 13.41 18.05 8.06
C ILE A 116 13.96 17.61 6.71
N ASN A 117 14.69 16.49 6.68
CA ASN A 117 14.86 15.78 5.43
C ASN A 117 13.53 15.13 5.07
N GLY A 118 12.99 15.49 3.91
CA GLY A 118 11.70 14.97 3.48
C GLY A 118 11.73 13.45 3.30
N PRO A 119 10.56 12.77 3.40
CA PRO A 119 10.47 11.35 3.15
C PRO A 119 10.93 11.04 1.71
N ARG A 120 11.78 10.02 1.55
CA ARG A 120 12.29 9.62 0.22
C ARG A 120 11.26 8.76 -0.51
N SER A 121 11.26 8.86 -1.84
CA SER A 121 10.31 8.19 -2.73
C SER A 121 10.23 6.68 -2.49
N LEU A 122 9.02 6.20 -2.16
CA LEU A 122 8.75 4.79 -1.90
C LEU A 122 8.89 3.94 -3.17
N SER A 123 8.34 4.43 -4.29
CA SER A 123 8.41 3.73 -5.58
C SER A 123 9.84 3.66 -6.11
N ARG A 124 10.58 4.78 -6.10
CA ARG A 124 11.97 4.83 -6.57
C ARG A 124 12.88 3.89 -5.79
N THR A 125 12.71 3.84 -4.47
CA THR A 125 13.47 2.93 -3.61
C THR A 125 13.24 1.47 -4.02
N ARG A 126 11.97 1.06 -4.18
CA ARG A 126 11.62 -0.30 -4.59
C ARG A 126 12.17 -0.65 -5.98
N MET A 127 12.05 0.25 -6.96
CA MET A 127 12.56 0.01 -8.32
C MET A 127 14.09 -0.12 -8.35
N LEU A 128 14.82 0.72 -7.61
CA LEU A 128 16.28 0.59 -7.50
C LEU A 128 16.70 -0.68 -6.75
N ALA A 129 15.94 -1.09 -5.72
CA ALA A 129 16.14 -2.37 -5.05
C ALA A 129 16.01 -3.55 -6.02
N VAL A 130 14.99 -3.53 -6.89
CA VAL A 130 14.80 -4.52 -7.97
C VAL A 130 15.98 -4.53 -8.94
N MET A 131 16.43 -3.35 -9.39
CA MET A 131 17.57 -3.25 -10.31
C MET A 131 18.86 -3.78 -9.68
N ALA A 132 19.15 -3.41 -8.43
CA ALA A 132 20.32 -3.92 -7.71
C ALA A 132 20.23 -5.44 -7.50
N ALA A 133 19.06 -5.96 -7.13
CA ALA A 133 18.83 -7.39 -6.96
C ALA A 133 18.99 -8.17 -8.27
N ALA A 134 18.42 -7.70 -9.37
CA ALA A 134 18.46 -8.40 -10.65
C ALA A 134 19.82 -8.32 -11.35
N THR A 135 20.64 -7.31 -11.03
CA THR A 135 22.00 -7.15 -11.58
C THR A 135 23.10 -7.66 -10.66
N GLY A 136 22.81 -7.86 -9.37
CA GLY A 136 23.83 -8.20 -8.36
C GLY A 136 24.79 -7.05 -8.04
N ALA A 137 24.48 -5.83 -8.50
CA ALA A 137 25.34 -4.68 -8.36
C ALA A 137 25.34 -4.15 -6.91
N PRO A 138 26.50 -3.70 -6.39
CA PRO A 138 26.56 -3.05 -5.09
C PRO A 138 25.86 -1.69 -5.15
N MET A 139 25.01 -1.42 -4.17
CA MET A 139 24.23 -0.19 -4.09
C MET A 139 23.97 0.18 -2.63
N ARG A 140 23.98 1.48 -2.32
CA ARG A 140 23.61 2.05 -1.02
C ARG A 140 22.61 3.19 -1.23
N LEU A 141 21.39 3.02 -0.72
CA LEU A 141 20.34 4.04 -0.70
C LEU A 141 20.18 4.56 0.72
N SER A 142 20.41 5.86 0.93
CA SER A 142 20.28 6.52 2.24
C SER A 142 18.98 7.32 2.34
N GLY A 143 18.45 7.46 3.56
CA GLY A 143 17.20 8.17 3.86
C GLY A 143 15.94 7.37 3.48
N VAL A 144 16.06 6.07 3.29
CA VAL A 144 14.96 5.20 2.86
C VAL A 144 13.84 5.20 3.91
N VAL A 145 12.59 5.29 3.44
CA VAL A 145 11.43 5.00 4.28
C VAL A 145 11.23 3.49 4.30
N LEU A 146 11.63 2.86 5.41
CA LEU A 146 11.53 1.42 5.60
C LEU A 146 10.09 1.00 5.97
N ASN A 147 9.20 0.91 4.98
CA ASN A 147 7.82 0.46 5.15
C ASN A 147 7.65 -1.05 4.86
N ASP A 148 6.50 -1.61 5.24
CA ASP A 148 6.23 -3.05 5.09
C ASP A 148 6.38 -3.54 3.64
N PRO A 149 5.85 -2.87 2.60
CA PRO A 149 6.04 -3.27 1.20
C PRO A 149 7.50 -3.37 0.77
N LEU A 150 8.38 -2.46 1.24
CA LEU A 150 9.80 -2.54 0.93
C LEU A 150 10.45 -3.74 1.61
N VAL A 151 10.14 -3.96 2.89
CA VAL A 151 10.67 -5.10 3.66
C VAL A 151 10.25 -6.42 3.02
N GLU A 152 8.99 -6.54 2.61
CA GLU A 152 8.46 -7.72 1.92
C GLU A 152 9.12 -7.94 0.56
N LEU A 153 9.26 -6.90 -0.25
CA LEU A 153 9.97 -6.96 -1.53
C LEU A 153 11.40 -7.46 -1.34
N VAL A 154 12.14 -6.88 -0.39
CA VAL A 154 13.53 -7.27 -0.11
C VAL A 154 13.60 -8.74 0.33
N LYS A 155 12.73 -9.17 1.24
CA LYS A 155 12.66 -10.57 1.67
C LYS A 155 12.36 -11.51 0.50
N ALA A 156 11.44 -11.14 -0.39
CA ALA A 156 11.08 -11.95 -1.54
C ALA A 156 12.24 -12.06 -2.57
N LEU A 157 12.92 -10.94 -2.85
CA LEU A 157 14.10 -10.92 -3.72
C LEU A 157 15.26 -11.75 -3.12
N ASN A 158 15.50 -11.66 -1.81
CA ASN A 158 16.51 -12.47 -1.13
C ASN A 158 16.18 -13.97 -1.14
N GLN A 159 14.89 -14.35 -1.05
CA GLN A 159 14.48 -15.75 -1.25
C GLN A 159 14.79 -16.26 -2.65
N ALA A 160 14.78 -15.39 -3.65
CA ALA A 160 15.19 -15.69 -5.01
C ALA A 160 16.71 -15.60 -5.23
N GLY A 161 17.53 -15.32 -4.21
CA GLY A 161 19.00 -15.28 -4.32
C GLY A 161 19.64 -13.89 -4.34
N ALA A 162 18.88 -12.81 -4.13
CA ALA A 162 19.46 -11.48 -3.94
C ALA A 162 20.23 -11.37 -2.61
N HIS A 163 21.08 -10.35 -2.52
CA HIS A 163 21.83 -10.01 -1.30
C HIS A 163 21.57 -8.56 -0.87
N LEU A 164 20.32 -8.29 -0.54
CA LEU A 164 19.88 -7.00 -0.02
C LEU A 164 19.83 -7.03 1.51
N SER A 165 20.23 -5.94 2.15
CA SER A 165 20.10 -5.75 3.60
C SER A 165 19.69 -4.32 3.92
N TRP A 166 19.03 -4.11 5.06
CA TRP A 166 18.53 -2.78 5.43
C TRP A 166 18.79 -2.47 6.89
N THR A 167 18.83 -1.17 7.19
CA THR A 167 18.78 -0.61 8.54
C THR A 167 17.54 0.27 8.67
N ALA A 168 17.47 1.13 9.70
CA ALA A 168 16.30 1.99 9.92
C ALA A 168 16.10 3.05 8.81
N ASP A 169 17.17 3.49 8.15
CA ASP A 169 17.16 4.58 7.17
C ASP A 169 17.98 4.27 5.90
N GLU A 170 18.48 3.05 5.76
CA GLU A 170 19.35 2.66 4.64
C GLU A 170 18.98 1.30 4.05
N LEU A 171 19.05 1.19 2.73
CA LEU A 171 19.01 -0.07 1.99
C LEU A 171 20.35 -0.28 1.28
N THR A 172 20.92 -1.47 1.43
CA THR A 172 22.19 -1.84 0.79
C THR A 172 22.05 -3.13 -0.02
N SER A 173 22.81 -3.22 -1.09
CA SER A 173 23.03 -4.41 -1.91
C SER A 173 24.53 -4.73 -1.89
N SER A 174 24.90 -5.96 -1.57
CA SER A 174 26.29 -6.40 -1.67
C SER A 174 26.56 -7.03 -3.03
N GLU A 175 27.79 -6.87 -3.53
CA GLU A 175 28.23 -7.49 -4.78
C GLU A 175 28.09 -9.02 -4.70
N THR A 176 27.44 -9.61 -5.71
CA THR A 176 27.33 -11.06 -5.85
C THR A 176 28.43 -11.60 -6.77
N GLN A 177 29.02 -12.75 -6.43
CA GLN A 177 30.02 -13.41 -7.28
C GLN A 177 29.46 -14.04 -8.57
N ALA A 178 28.20 -13.78 -8.91
CA ALA A 178 27.63 -14.17 -10.19
C ALA A 178 28.43 -13.48 -11.31
N LYS A 179 28.80 -14.23 -12.36
CA LYS A 179 29.42 -13.62 -13.55
C LYS A 179 28.45 -12.58 -14.12
N ALA A 180 28.96 -11.49 -14.68
CA ALA A 180 28.15 -10.38 -15.19
C ALA A 180 27.04 -10.75 -16.21
N GLU A 181 27.11 -11.95 -16.81
CA GLU A 181 26.11 -12.47 -17.75
C GLU A 181 24.98 -13.27 -17.06
N ASP A 182 25.24 -13.82 -15.87
CA ASP A 182 24.25 -14.59 -15.10
C ASP A 182 23.54 -13.66 -14.09
N SER A 183 22.20 -13.62 -14.13
CA SER A 183 21.44 -13.00 -13.05
C SER A 183 21.80 -13.68 -11.72
N PRO A 184 21.86 -12.97 -10.59
CA PRO A 184 21.98 -13.61 -9.27
C PRO A 184 20.66 -14.27 -8.84
N LEU A 185 19.52 -13.86 -9.42
CA LEU A 185 18.21 -14.38 -9.08
C LEU A 185 17.95 -15.73 -9.75
N ARG A 186 17.40 -16.68 -8.97
CA ARG A 186 17.00 -18.03 -9.36
C ARG A 186 15.60 -18.30 -8.84
N PHE A 187 14.70 -18.69 -9.74
CA PHE A 187 13.30 -18.95 -9.40
C PHE A 187 12.89 -20.42 -9.57
N GLU A 188 13.69 -21.21 -10.29
CA GLU A 188 13.41 -22.62 -10.51
C GLU A 188 13.45 -23.40 -9.18
N ASP A 189 12.40 -24.20 -8.94
CA ASP A 189 12.21 -25.02 -7.75
C ASP A 189 12.21 -24.29 -6.39
N VAL A 190 12.23 -22.95 -6.40
CA VAL A 190 12.07 -22.11 -5.21
C VAL A 190 10.61 -21.71 -5.04
N LEU A 191 10.12 -21.77 -3.80
CA LEU A 191 8.86 -21.15 -3.39
C LEU A 191 9.14 -19.77 -2.81
N VAL A 192 8.81 -18.71 -3.55
CA VAL A 192 8.99 -17.33 -3.10
C VAL A 192 7.70 -16.79 -2.49
N PHE A 193 7.78 -16.21 -1.30
CA PHE A 193 6.69 -15.51 -0.65
C PHE A 193 6.71 -14.02 -1.05
N ALA A 194 5.69 -13.59 -1.78
CA ALA A 194 5.60 -12.26 -2.38
C ALA A 194 5.05 -11.16 -1.46
N GLY A 195 4.75 -11.47 -0.19
CA GLY A 195 4.15 -10.49 0.73
C GLY A 195 2.65 -10.29 0.54
N GLU A 196 2.17 -9.09 0.81
CA GLU A 196 0.75 -8.68 0.69
C GLU A 196 0.47 -7.86 -0.58
N GLU A 197 1.50 -7.26 -1.18
CA GLU A 197 1.33 -6.18 -2.16
C GLU A 197 1.53 -6.64 -3.62
N PRO A 198 0.66 -6.21 -4.57
CA PRO A 198 0.70 -6.69 -5.96
C PRO A 198 2.00 -6.40 -6.72
N PHE A 199 2.62 -5.23 -6.56
CA PHE A 199 3.86 -4.89 -7.27
C PHE A 199 4.99 -5.88 -6.96
N THR A 200 5.15 -6.33 -5.71
CA THR A 200 6.14 -7.37 -5.39
C THR A 200 5.89 -8.66 -6.17
N LEU A 201 4.65 -9.17 -6.20
CA LEU A 201 4.29 -10.33 -7.01
C LEU A 201 4.60 -10.09 -8.50
N TYR A 202 4.19 -8.95 -9.04
CA TYR A 202 4.38 -8.63 -10.45
C TYR A 202 5.84 -8.54 -10.86
N VAL A 203 6.70 -7.98 -10.02
CA VAL A 203 8.16 -7.95 -10.21
C VAL A 203 8.73 -9.36 -10.23
N LEU A 204 8.35 -10.20 -9.26
CA LEU A 204 8.85 -11.58 -9.21
C LEU A 204 8.42 -12.39 -10.44
N LEU A 205 7.17 -12.21 -10.89
CA LEU A 205 6.68 -12.82 -12.12
C LEU A 205 7.48 -12.35 -13.33
N ALA A 206 7.67 -11.03 -13.49
CA ALA A 206 8.41 -10.45 -14.61
C ALA A 206 9.86 -10.93 -14.65
N LEU A 207 10.56 -10.93 -13.52
CA LEU A 207 11.95 -11.42 -13.44
C LEU A 207 12.05 -12.93 -13.74
N ALA A 208 11.07 -13.72 -13.31
CA ALA A 208 11.02 -15.15 -13.57
C ALA A 208 10.70 -15.51 -15.04
N LEU A 209 10.29 -14.55 -15.89
CA LEU A 209 10.10 -14.78 -17.33
C LEU A 209 11.41 -14.93 -18.11
N ARG A 210 12.53 -14.46 -17.55
CA ARG A 210 13.86 -14.53 -18.18
C ARG A 210 14.30 -15.97 -18.48
N GLU A 211 13.97 -16.89 -17.58
CA GLU A 211 14.47 -18.27 -17.61
C GLU A 211 13.32 -19.24 -17.91
N ALA A 212 13.61 -20.28 -18.70
CA ALA A 212 12.69 -21.38 -18.86
C ALA A 212 12.68 -22.20 -17.56
N GLY A 213 11.50 -22.54 -17.04
CA GLY A 213 11.42 -23.24 -15.77
C GLY A 213 10.06 -23.16 -15.10
N ARG A 214 10.01 -23.65 -13.86
CA ARG A 214 8.82 -23.68 -13.03
C ARG A 214 9.09 -22.97 -11.70
N SER A 215 8.40 -21.86 -11.48
CA SER A 215 8.55 -21.03 -10.28
C SER A 215 7.26 -21.06 -9.47
N LYS A 216 7.36 -21.10 -8.14
CA LYS A 216 6.18 -21.13 -7.26
C LYS A 216 6.13 -19.85 -6.43
N PHE A 217 4.96 -19.24 -6.37
CA PHE A 217 4.72 -18.02 -5.62
C PHE A 217 3.61 -18.22 -4.60
N ALA A 218 3.85 -17.82 -3.36
CA ALA A 218 2.86 -17.70 -2.31
C ALA A 218 2.76 -16.24 -1.84
N GLY A 219 1.70 -15.90 -1.11
CA GLY A 219 1.52 -14.56 -0.57
C GLY A 219 0.57 -14.55 0.62
N GLY A 220 0.46 -13.37 1.23
CA GLY A 220 -0.45 -13.08 2.32
C GLY A 220 -1.92 -13.00 1.89
N PRO A 221 -2.86 -12.73 2.80
CA PRO A 221 -4.29 -12.67 2.50
C PRO A 221 -4.64 -11.81 1.28
N ASN A 222 -4.03 -10.63 1.11
CA ASN A 222 -4.37 -9.73 0.00
C ASN A 222 -4.09 -10.39 -1.36
N LEU A 223 -2.93 -11.05 -1.51
CA LEU A 223 -2.58 -11.75 -2.76
C LEU A 223 -3.33 -13.08 -2.95
N LYS A 224 -3.86 -13.68 -1.88
CA LYS A 224 -4.73 -14.87 -1.98
C LYS A 224 -6.09 -14.52 -2.59
N PHE A 225 -6.59 -13.31 -2.32
CA PHE A 225 -7.87 -12.81 -2.83
C PHE A 225 -7.75 -11.99 -4.11
N LEU A 226 -6.54 -11.53 -4.46
CA LEU A 226 -6.28 -10.84 -5.72
C LEU A 226 -6.68 -11.73 -6.90
N ASP A 227 -7.55 -11.23 -7.77
CA ASP A 227 -7.92 -11.91 -9.01
C ASP A 227 -6.80 -11.73 -10.04
N LEU A 228 -6.14 -12.81 -10.44
CA LEU A 228 -5.03 -12.79 -11.40
C LEU A 228 -5.44 -13.14 -12.83
N ARG A 229 -6.75 -13.23 -13.12
CA ARG A 229 -7.26 -13.61 -14.46
C ARG A 229 -6.78 -12.72 -15.59
N HIS A 230 -6.52 -11.43 -15.35
CA HIS A 230 -5.98 -10.52 -16.35
C HIS A 230 -4.62 -11.00 -16.90
N LEU A 231 -3.87 -11.80 -16.13
CA LEU A 231 -2.60 -12.36 -16.57
C LEU A 231 -2.76 -13.51 -17.58
N ASP A 232 -3.92 -14.16 -17.64
CA ASP A 232 -4.19 -15.29 -18.54
C ASP A 232 -4.09 -14.88 -20.02
N ALA A 233 -4.37 -13.60 -20.34
CA ALA A 233 -4.24 -13.06 -21.69
C ALA A 233 -2.81 -12.58 -22.01
N ILE A 234 -2.04 -12.16 -21.00
CA ILE A 234 -0.75 -11.48 -21.19
C ILE A 234 0.41 -12.46 -21.14
N LEU A 235 0.45 -13.33 -20.13
CA LEU A 235 1.59 -14.24 -19.91
C LEU A 235 1.85 -15.18 -21.10
N PRO A 236 0.84 -15.72 -21.81
CA PRO A 236 1.10 -16.56 -22.98
C PRO A 236 1.86 -15.84 -24.10
N LEU A 237 1.61 -14.54 -24.30
CA LEU A 237 2.35 -13.71 -25.26
C LEU A 237 3.82 -13.54 -24.85
N LEU A 238 4.10 -13.63 -23.55
CA LEU A 238 5.45 -13.59 -22.97
C LEU A 238 6.06 -15.00 -22.80
N GLY A 239 5.45 -16.03 -23.40
CA GLY A 239 5.97 -17.39 -23.36
C GLY A 239 5.77 -18.09 -22.02
N ALA A 240 4.79 -17.68 -21.22
CA ALA A 240 4.53 -18.26 -19.91
C ALA A 240 3.04 -18.49 -19.61
N ARG A 241 2.77 -19.23 -18.55
CA ARG A 241 1.41 -19.36 -17.98
C ARG A 241 1.45 -19.39 -16.47
N LEU A 242 0.45 -18.80 -15.83
CA LEU A 242 0.29 -18.84 -14.38
C LEU A 242 -0.81 -19.83 -14.01
N ALA A 243 -0.43 -20.96 -13.41
CA ALA A 243 -1.35 -21.99 -12.98
C ALA A 243 -1.64 -21.87 -11.48
N PRO A 244 -2.88 -21.59 -11.04
CA PRO A 244 -3.21 -21.55 -9.63
C PRO A 244 -2.98 -22.94 -9.01
N MET A 245 -2.33 -22.99 -7.84
CA MET A 245 -2.12 -24.26 -7.13
C MET A 245 -3.38 -24.74 -6.42
N ASN A 246 -4.30 -23.81 -6.15
CA ASN A 246 -5.65 -24.12 -5.69
C ASN A 246 -6.64 -23.85 -6.84
N PRO A 247 -7.22 -24.87 -7.49
CA PRO A 247 -8.15 -24.68 -8.62
C PRO A 247 -9.41 -23.88 -8.30
N ARG A 248 -9.69 -23.66 -7.00
CA ARG A 248 -10.85 -22.92 -6.51
C ARG A 248 -10.53 -21.46 -6.19
N SER A 249 -9.26 -21.05 -6.26
CA SER A 249 -8.82 -19.66 -6.10
C SER A 249 -8.21 -19.14 -7.38
N ARG A 250 -8.35 -17.84 -7.64
CA ARG A 250 -7.71 -17.13 -8.75
C ARG A 250 -6.47 -16.34 -8.31
N GLY A 251 -6.22 -16.23 -7.01
CA GLY A 251 -5.02 -15.60 -6.45
C GLY A 251 -3.91 -16.59 -6.13
N LEU A 252 -2.99 -16.19 -5.27
CA LEU A 252 -1.91 -17.04 -4.78
C LEU A 252 -2.43 -18.13 -3.80
N PRO A 253 -1.71 -19.27 -3.65
CA PRO A 253 -0.47 -19.62 -4.33
C PRO A 253 -0.66 -20.06 -5.78
N ALA A 254 0.31 -19.71 -6.63
CA ALA A 254 0.32 -20.02 -8.06
C ALA A 254 1.70 -20.45 -8.53
N ARG A 255 1.74 -21.19 -9.64
CA ARG A 255 2.96 -21.66 -10.29
C ARG A 255 3.08 -21.04 -11.67
N LEU A 256 4.17 -20.31 -11.89
CA LEU A 256 4.55 -19.80 -13.20
C LEU A 256 5.31 -20.90 -13.94
N GLU A 257 4.91 -21.17 -15.18
CA GLU A 257 5.63 -22.03 -16.10
C GLU A 257 6.09 -21.18 -17.28
N SER A 258 7.40 -20.99 -17.41
CA SER A 258 8.06 -20.15 -18.42
C SER A 258 8.85 -21.04 -19.39
N GLY A 259 8.98 -20.62 -20.66
CA GLY A 259 9.81 -21.33 -21.65
C GLY A 259 9.27 -21.31 -23.09
N GLY A 260 8.14 -20.65 -23.33
CA GLY A 260 7.62 -20.37 -24.67
C GLY A 260 8.36 -19.21 -25.35
N ARG A 261 8.00 -18.95 -26.61
CA ARG A 261 8.50 -17.80 -27.36
C ARG A 261 7.95 -16.50 -26.75
N MET A 262 8.85 -15.62 -26.32
CA MET A 262 8.50 -14.30 -25.79
C MET A 262 8.31 -13.30 -26.94
N ALA A 263 7.21 -12.56 -26.92
CA ALA A 263 7.00 -11.42 -27.82
C ALA A 263 7.92 -10.25 -27.45
N SER A 264 8.51 -9.57 -28.44
CA SER A 264 9.29 -8.34 -28.23
C SER A 264 8.44 -7.07 -28.30
N ARG A 265 7.12 -7.21 -28.42
CA ARG A 265 6.13 -6.14 -28.37
C ARG A 265 4.84 -6.64 -27.73
N LEU A 266 4.31 -5.89 -26.78
CA LEU A 266 3.08 -6.18 -26.06
C LEU A 266 2.19 -4.94 -26.06
N GLU A 267 0.95 -5.10 -26.49
CA GLU A 267 -0.08 -4.07 -26.39
C GLU A 267 -0.83 -4.23 -25.07
N LEU A 268 -0.86 -3.16 -24.28
CA LEU A 268 -1.52 -3.16 -22.99
C LEU A 268 -3.02 -2.96 -23.19
N THR A 269 -3.80 -3.71 -22.42
CA THR A 269 -5.27 -3.63 -22.41
C THR A 269 -5.74 -2.81 -21.20
N PRO A 270 -7.00 -2.33 -21.16
CA PRO A 270 -7.54 -1.70 -19.96
C PRO A 270 -7.44 -2.60 -18.71
N GLU A 271 -7.48 -3.92 -18.91
CA GLU A 271 -7.36 -4.93 -17.85
C GLU A 271 -5.91 -5.17 -17.41
N THR A 272 -4.91 -4.65 -18.14
CA THR A 272 -3.51 -4.78 -17.74
C THR A 272 -3.20 -3.86 -16.56
N PRO A 273 -2.85 -4.41 -15.38
CA PRO A 273 -2.55 -3.59 -14.22
C PRO A 273 -1.34 -2.69 -14.48
N PRO A 274 -1.41 -1.39 -14.16
CA PRO A 274 -0.28 -0.46 -14.32
C PRO A 274 0.99 -0.93 -13.61
N LEU A 275 0.86 -1.52 -12.41
CA LEU A 275 1.98 -2.08 -11.66
C LEU A 275 2.60 -3.31 -12.35
N PHE A 276 1.82 -4.09 -13.09
CA PHE A 276 2.37 -5.21 -13.87
C PHE A 276 3.11 -4.70 -15.10
N ALA A 277 2.59 -3.69 -15.79
CA ALA A 277 3.30 -3.02 -16.88
C ALA A 277 4.63 -2.41 -16.39
N GLN A 278 4.64 -1.77 -15.22
CA GLN A 278 5.84 -1.25 -14.56
C GLN A 278 6.85 -2.35 -14.25
N ALA A 279 6.41 -3.48 -13.67
CA ALA A 279 7.27 -4.63 -13.40
C ALA A 279 7.87 -5.23 -14.69
N LEU A 280 7.07 -5.37 -15.76
CA LEU A 280 7.56 -5.83 -17.06
C LEU A 280 8.63 -4.89 -17.62
N ALA A 281 8.43 -3.57 -17.52
CA ALA A 281 9.43 -2.60 -17.96
C ALA A 281 10.75 -2.74 -17.18
N LEU A 282 10.68 -2.92 -15.86
CA LEU A 282 11.86 -3.08 -15.00
C LEU A 282 12.66 -4.36 -15.28
N ALA A 283 12.00 -5.43 -15.76
CA ALA A 283 12.65 -6.68 -16.13
C ALA A 283 13.05 -6.73 -17.62
N ALA A 284 12.48 -5.88 -18.47
CA ALA A 284 12.58 -5.98 -19.92
C ALA A 284 14.00 -5.97 -20.47
N TRP A 285 14.93 -5.24 -19.85
CA TRP A 285 16.34 -5.21 -20.28
C TRP A 285 17.02 -6.60 -20.23
N SER A 286 16.46 -7.54 -19.45
CA SER A 286 16.97 -8.89 -19.30
C SER A 286 16.37 -9.89 -20.29
N TYR A 287 15.37 -9.48 -21.08
CA TYR A 287 14.69 -10.35 -22.04
C TYR A 287 15.47 -10.44 -23.37
N PRO A 288 15.32 -11.53 -24.15
CA PRO A 288 16.16 -11.78 -25.33
C PRO A 288 16.19 -10.63 -26.36
N GLU A 289 15.05 -9.99 -26.62
CA GLU A 289 14.92 -8.86 -27.56
C GLU A 289 14.58 -7.53 -26.85
N GLY A 290 14.68 -7.49 -25.51
CA GLY A 290 14.05 -6.42 -24.74
C GLY A 290 12.52 -6.51 -24.75
N LEU A 291 11.83 -5.40 -24.49
CA LEU A 291 10.38 -5.32 -24.61
C LEU A 291 9.93 -3.94 -25.09
N ARG A 292 8.93 -3.93 -25.98
CA ARG A 292 8.15 -2.75 -26.33
C ARG A 292 6.76 -2.85 -25.70
N LEU A 293 6.40 -1.87 -24.88
CA LEU A 293 5.09 -1.81 -24.23
C LEU A 293 4.28 -0.67 -24.85
N VAL A 294 3.15 -0.99 -25.44
CA VAL A 294 2.28 -0.01 -26.11
C VAL A 294 1.08 0.25 -25.20
N LEU A 295 0.86 1.51 -24.85
CA LEU A 295 -0.26 1.90 -24.00
C LEU A 295 -1.61 1.46 -24.58
N SER A 296 -2.57 1.26 -23.69
CA SER A 296 -3.94 0.97 -24.08
C SER A 296 -4.52 2.03 -25.01
N SER A 297 -5.45 1.62 -25.87
CA SER A 297 -6.27 2.53 -26.66
C SER A 297 -7.32 3.26 -25.80
N ASP A 298 -7.66 2.73 -24.62
CA ASP A 298 -8.54 3.41 -23.66
C ASP A 298 -7.78 4.58 -22.99
N PRO A 299 -8.26 5.83 -23.10
CA PRO A 299 -7.54 6.99 -22.58
C PRO A 299 -7.31 6.97 -21.07
N ALA A 300 -8.25 6.44 -20.29
CA ALA A 300 -8.14 6.40 -18.84
C ALA A 300 -7.10 5.37 -18.39
N ALA A 301 -7.15 4.16 -18.95
CA ALA A 301 -6.15 3.13 -18.70
C ALA A 301 -4.76 3.57 -19.19
N ALA A 302 -4.68 4.17 -20.38
CA ALA A 302 -3.42 4.67 -20.94
C ALA A 302 -2.74 5.71 -20.03
N LEU A 303 -3.52 6.59 -19.39
CA LEU A 303 -3.00 7.59 -18.47
C LEU A 303 -2.32 6.94 -17.25
N VAL A 304 -3.00 6.00 -16.59
CA VAL A 304 -2.45 5.36 -15.38
C VAL A 304 -1.30 4.42 -15.72
N GLN A 305 -1.37 3.72 -16.86
CA GLN A 305 -0.26 2.92 -17.39
C GLN A 305 0.95 3.79 -17.73
N ALA A 306 0.75 4.97 -18.31
CA ALA A 306 1.83 5.89 -18.61
C ALA A 306 2.54 6.37 -17.36
N LEU A 307 1.80 6.77 -16.30
CA LEU A 307 2.41 7.17 -15.03
C LEU A 307 3.32 6.07 -14.45
N ALA A 308 2.85 4.83 -14.44
CA ALA A 308 3.62 3.70 -13.92
C ALA A 308 4.86 3.39 -14.78
N LEU A 309 4.75 3.49 -16.11
CA LEU A 309 5.85 3.24 -17.04
C LEU A 309 6.88 4.37 -17.08
N ASP A 310 6.45 5.63 -16.99
CA ASP A 310 7.33 6.80 -16.90
C ASP A 310 8.24 6.67 -15.67
N GLU A 311 7.69 6.26 -14.51
CA GLU A 311 8.49 5.98 -13.31
C GLU A 311 9.54 4.87 -13.52
N ALA A 312 9.17 3.78 -14.21
CA ALA A 312 10.12 2.72 -14.55
C ALA A 312 11.22 3.20 -15.50
N VAL A 313 10.88 3.99 -16.52
CA VAL A 313 11.87 4.57 -17.45
C VAL A 313 12.86 5.44 -16.72
N GLU A 314 12.42 6.27 -15.78
CA GLU A 314 13.33 7.09 -15.00
C GLU A 314 14.27 6.24 -14.12
N ALA A 315 13.77 5.18 -13.49
CA ALA A 315 14.61 4.25 -12.71
C ALA A 315 15.63 3.50 -13.59
N LEU A 316 15.20 3.04 -14.76
CA LEU A 316 16.04 2.39 -15.76
C LEU A 316 17.12 3.33 -16.31
N THR A 317 16.76 4.59 -16.57
CA THR A 317 17.68 5.63 -17.05
C THR A 317 18.76 5.93 -16.01
N LEU A 318 18.41 5.98 -14.71
CA LEU A 318 19.40 6.09 -13.62
C LEU A 318 20.39 4.92 -13.62
N CYS A 319 19.94 3.74 -14.04
CA CYS A 319 20.76 2.55 -14.19
C CYS A 319 21.44 2.43 -15.58
N GLN A 320 21.51 3.54 -16.33
CA GLN A 320 22.13 3.62 -17.67
C GLN A 320 21.50 2.69 -18.73
N VAL A 321 20.25 2.28 -18.54
CA VAL A 321 19.46 1.60 -19.59
C VAL A 321 18.88 2.67 -20.51
N SER A 322 19.00 2.50 -21.82
CA SER A 322 18.47 3.44 -22.83
C SER A 322 16.96 3.31 -23.07
N ALA A 323 16.22 3.13 -21.97
CA ALA A 323 14.76 3.09 -21.95
C ALA A 323 14.19 4.46 -22.31
N ARG A 324 13.13 4.49 -23.12
CA ARG A 324 12.52 5.75 -23.58
C ARG A 324 11.07 5.56 -23.96
N ARG A 325 10.31 6.64 -23.88
CA ARG A 325 8.97 6.76 -24.43
C ARG A 325 9.02 7.33 -25.85
N LYS A 326 8.27 6.73 -26.78
CA LYS A 326 8.04 7.16 -28.16
C LYS A 326 6.54 7.24 -28.41
N GLY A 327 5.95 8.42 -28.15
CA GLY A 327 4.49 8.60 -28.20
C GLY A 327 3.80 7.68 -27.18
N ASN A 328 3.04 6.70 -27.68
CA ASN A 328 2.31 5.73 -26.87
C ASN A 328 3.08 4.41 -26.65
N GLU A 329 4.31 4.29 -27.13
CA GLU A 329 5.14 3.09 -26.96
C GLU A 329 6.34 3.37 -26.06
N TYR A 330 6.62 2.46 -25.13
CA TYR A 330 7.81 2.44 -24.30
C TYR A 330 8.76 1.37 -24.82
N VAL A 331 10.01 1.75 -25.08
CA VAL A 331 11.02 0.86 -25.67
C VAL A 331 12.12 0.64 -24.66
N ILE A 332 12.28 -0.60 -24.19
CA ILE A 332 13.34 -1.02 -23.28
C ILE A 332 14.19 -2.07 -24.02
N PRO A 333 15.39 -1.70 -24.52
CA PRO A 333 16.25 -2.64 -25.25
C PRO A 333 16.94 -3.62 -24.28
N PRO A 334 17.39 -4.79 -24.79
CA PRO A 334 18.23 -5.68 -24.01
C PRO A 334 19.59 -5.03 -23.74
N CYS A 335 20.07 -5.09 -22.50
CA CYS A 335 21.38 -4.55 -22.13
C CYS A 335 21.90 -5.11 -20.79
N SER A 336 23.09 -4.68 -20.40
CA SER A 336 23.63 -4.86 -19.04
C SER A 336 23.55 -3.52 -18.30
N PRO A 337 22.58 -3.33 -17.39
CA PRO A 337 22.43 -2.08 -16.64
C PRO A 337 23.66 -1.79 -15.78
N LYS A 338 23.95 -0.50 -15.56
CA LYS A 338 24.95 -0.04 -14.58
C LYS A 338 24.24 0.70 -13.46
N VAL A 339 23.98 -0.02 -12.37
CA VAL A 339 23.36 0.54 -11.17
C VAL A 339 24.38 1.45 -10.46
N PRO A 340 24.04 2.72 -10.17
CA PRO A 340 24.92 3.59 -9.40
C PRO A 340 25.16 3.03 -8.00
N ALA A 341 26.38 3.16 -7.47
CA ALA A 341 26.72 2.65 -6.14
C ALA A 341 25.99 3.41 -5.01
N ALA A 342 25.70 4.70 -5.19
CA ALA A 342 25.01 5.53 -4.19
C ALA A 342 24.10 6.58 -4.86
N PRO A 343 22.99 6.18 -5.50
CA PRO A 343 22.09 7.11 -6.16
C PRO A 343 21.29 7.91 -5.13
N THR A 344 21.13 9.21 -5.39
CA THR A 344 20.30 10.08 -4.54
C THR A 344 18.82 9.85 -4.82
N LEU A 345 18.05 9.57 -3.77
CA LEU A 345 16.60 9.43 -3.87
C LEU A 345 15.90 10.80 -3.86
N PRO A 346 14.94 11.04 -4.78
CA PRO A 346 14.07 12.20 -4.67
C PRO A 346 13.14 12.06 -3.46
N LEU A 347 12.50 13.16 -3.09
CA LEU A 347 11.42 13.15 -2.11
C LEU A 347 10.19 12.40 -2.66
N ASP A 348 9.46 11.76 -1.78
CA ASP A 348 8.19 11.13 -2.09
C ASP A 348 7.12 12.21 -2.34
N PRO A 349 6.53 12.29 -3.54
CA PRO A 349 5.61 13.38 -3.88
C PRO A 349 4.35 13.36 -3.01
N THR A 350 3.81 12.18 -2.75
CA THR A 350 2.58 12.02 -1.99
C THR A 350 2.81 12.40 -0.54
N LEU A 351 3.77 11.76 0.14
CA LEU A 351 4.04 12.05 1.56
C LEU A 351 4.49 13.50 1.78
N SER A 352 5.27 14.05 0.85
CA SER A 352 5.69 15.45 0.89
C SER A 352 4.50 16.40 0.74
N ALA A 353 3.52 16.10 -0.11
CA ALA A 353 2.31 16.91 -0.26
C ALA A 353 1.51 17.00 1.05
N TYR A 354 1.36 15.91 1.80
CA TYR A 354 0.70 15.94 3.12
C TYR A 354 1.43 16.85 4.12
N LEU A 355 2.77 16.82 4.15
CA LEU A 355 3.55 17.69 5.03
C LEU A 355 3.48 19.16 4.60
N LEU A 356 3.58 19.42 3.29
CA LEU A 356 3.50 20.77 2.72
C LEU A 356 2.08 21.36 2.83
N ALA A 357 1.07 20.53 3.07
CA ALA A 357 -0.29 20.97 3.37
C ALA A 357 -0.51 21.36 4.84
N LEU A 358 0.35 20.94 5.77
CA LEU A 358 0.18 21.23 7.21
C LEU A 358 0.07 22.72 7.53
N PRO A 359 0.86 23.64 6.93
CA PRO A 359 0.70 25.06 7.19
C PRO A 359 -0.72 25.57 6.93
N ALA A 360 -1.45 25.04 5.93
CA ALA A 360 -2.83 25.44 5.65
C ALA A 360 -3.81 25.12 6.78
N LEU A 361 -3.44 24.17 7.65
CA LEU A 361 -4.28 23.66 8.73
C LEU A 361 -3.82 24.21 10.09
N ALA A 362 -2.51 24.20 10.33
CA ALA A 362 -1.89 24.56 11.61
C ALA A 362 -1.34 26.00 11.64
N GLY A 363 -1.18 26.64 10.49
CA GLY A 363 -0.35 27.84 10.31
C GLY A 363 1.15 27.53 10.28
N GLY A 364 1.97 28.56 9.98
CA GLY A 364 3.43 28.47 10.03
C GLY A 364 4.10 28.08 8.71
N VAL A 365 5.10 27.21 8.76
CA VAL A 365 5.96 26.81 7.62
C VAL A 365 6.28 25.32 7.63
N ALA A 366 6.32 24.73 6.43
CA ALA A 366 6.91 23.42 6.21
C ALA A 366 8.02 23.50 5.17
N ARG A 367 9.23 23.08 5.55
CA ARG A 367 10.43 23.01 4.72
C ARG A 367 10.94 21.57 4.68
N LEU A 368 11.07 21.04 3.47
CA LEU A 368 11.54 19.68 3.22
C LEU A 368 12.82 19.71 2.38
N SER A 369 13.88 19.13 2.91
CA SER A 369 15.18 19.04 2.22
C SER A 369 15.24 17.81 1.30
N GLY A 370 15.34 18.05 0.00
CA GLY A 370 15.51 17.07 -1.06
C GLY A 370 14.90 17.54 -2.39
N ARG A 371 15.29 16.89 -3.49
CA ARG A 371 14.69 17.14 -4.80
C ARG A 371 13.26 16.61 -4.83
N LEU A 372 12.29 17.47 -5.06
CA LEU A 372 10.86 17.13 -5.16
C LEU A 372 10.35 17.42 -6.57
N THR A 373 9.53 16.52 -7.10
CA THR A 373 8.69 16.78 -8.26
C THR A 373 7.27 16.41 -7.89
N LEU A 374 6.40 17.40 -7.67
CA LEU A 374 4.97 17.15 -7.46
C LEU A 374 4.28 16.90 -8.82
N PRO A 375 3.25 16.02 -8.87
CA PRO A 375 2.38 15.90 -10.03
C PRO A 375 1.75 17.24 -10.39
N GLN A 376 1.54 17.48 -11.69
CA GLN A 376 1.03 18.77 -12.16
C GLN A 376 -0.33 19.13 -11.52
N LEU A 377 -1.24 18.16 -11.44
CA LEU A 377 -2.54 18.29 -10.75
C LEU A 377 -2.41 18.75 -9.29
N VAL A 378 -1.41 18.26 -8.55
CA VAL A 378 -1.20 18.69 -7.14
C VAL A 378 -0.69 20.12 -7.10
N ARG A 379 0.24 20.49 -7.98
CA ARG A 379 0.79 21.85 -8.04
C ARG A 379 -0.28 22.87 -8.41
N ASP A 380 -1.10 22.55 -9.40
CA ASP A 380 -2.17 23.42 -9.88
C ASP A 380 -3.24 23.62 -8.81
N ASP A 381 -3.68 22.55 -8.16
CA ASP A 381 -4.64 22.61 -7.06
C ASP A 381 -4.10 23.39 -5.85
N PHE A 382 -2.83 23.14 -5.47
CA PHE A 382 -2.17 23.88 -4.40
C PHE A 382 -2.11 25.38 -4.71
N ALA A 383 -1.75 25.76 -5.94
CA ALA A 383 -1.77 27.14 -6.37
C ALA A 383 -3.18 27.74 -6.35
N ALA A 384 -4.19 27.01 -6.84
CA ALA A 384 -5.58 27.46 -6.87
C ALA A 384 -6.18 27.67 -5.46
N LEU A 385 -5.80 26.81 -4.52
CA LEU A 385 -6.12 26.94 -3.10
C LEU A 385 -5.38 28.08 -2.40
N GLY A 386 -4.42 28.73 -3.07
CA GLY A 386 -3.58 29.75 -2.47
C GLY A 386 -2.45 29.19 -1.60
N LEU A 387 -2.12 27.90 -1.69
CA LEU A 387 -1.00 27.26 -0.99
C LEU A 387 0.16 26.98 -1.98
N PRO A 388 0.83 28.01 -2.53
CA PRO A 388 1.94 27.76 -3.45
C PRO A 388 3.08 27.04 -2.73
N VAL A 389 3.62 26.02 -3.38
CA VAL A 389 4.84 25.34 -2.92
C VAL A 389 6.03 25.86 -3.73
N ASN A 390 6.96 26.50 -3.04
CA ASN A 390 8.22 26.93 -3.61
C ASN A 390 9.15 25.71 -3.68
N ILE A 391 9.37 25.18 -4.87
CA ILE A 391 10.28 24.05 -5.11
C ILE A 391 11.53 24.57 -5.79
N ASP A 392 12.66 24.52 -5.08
CA ASP A 392 14.00 24.70 -5.63
C ASP A 392 14.68 23.33 -5.85
N ALA A 393 15.89 23.30 -6.41
CA ALA A 393 16.61 22.08 -6.76
C ALA A 393 16.81 21.10 -5.58
N SER A 394 16.82 21.60 -4.34
CA SER A 394 17.11 20.80 -3.15
C SER A 394 16.18 21.03 -1.96
N VAL A 395 15.18 21.91 -2.09
CA VAL A 395 14.27 22.26 -1.00
C VAL A 395 12.87 22.49 -1.56
N ALA A 396 11.87 21.97 -0.87
CA ALA A 396 10.47 22.34 -1.08
C ALA A 396 9.94 23.04 0.18
N GLU A 397 9.28 24.19 0.00
CA GLU A 397 8.74 24.98 1.10
C GLU A 397 7.29 25.42 0.80
N SER A 398 6.43 25.37 1.81
CA SER A 398 5.11 25.98 1.77
C SER A 398 4.86 26.86 3.00
N ARG A 399 4.12 27.93 2.76
CA ARG A 399 3.66 28.89 3.77
C ARG A 399 2.28 29.38 3.35
N ASN A 400 1.25 29.04 4.10
CA ASN A 400 -0.02 29.76 4.12
C ASN A 400 -0.93 29.12 5.18
N ASP A 401 -1.72 29.90 5.90
CA ASP A 401 -2.77 29.44 6.84
C ASP A 401 -4.20 29.65 6.34
N SER A 402 -4.33 30.30 5.17
CA SER A 402 -5.57 30.75 4.56
C SER A 402 -5.75 30.09 3.20
N LEU A 403 -6.92 29.49 2.95
CA LEU A 403 -7.21 28.83 1.66
C LEU A 403 -8.32 29.55 0.90
N THR A 404 -8.22 29.52 -0.43
CA THR A 404 -9.26 30.01 -1.34
C THR A 404 -10.46 29.05 -1.32
N ALA A 405 -11.64 29.54 -0.95
CA ALA A 405 -12.90 28.80 -0.98
C ALA A 405 -13.40 28.57 -2.42
N GLY A 406 -14.27 27.58 -2.63
CA GLY A 406 -14.97 27.40 -3.90
C GLY A 406 -14.12 26.85 -5.06
N VAL A 407 -12.93 26.32 -4.78
CA VAL A 407 -11.98 25.82 -5.79
C VAL A 407 -12.35 24.40 -6.22
N GLU A 408 -12.12 24.07 -7.50
CA GLU A 408 -12.17 22.69 -7.99
C GLU A 408 -10.79 22.02 -7.83
N LEU A 409 -10.74 20.87 -7.15
CA LEU A 409 -9.53 20.11 -6.85
C LEU A 409 -9.46 18.85 -7.72
N SER A 410 -8.55 18.86 -8.70
CA SER A 410 -8.31 17.74 -9.60
C SER A 410 -7.45 16.63 -9.00
N MET A 411 -6.71 16.91 -7.92
CA MET A 411 -5.80 15.96 -7.29
C MET A 411 -6.52 14.74 -6.71
N GLY A 412 -7.80 14.88 -6.35
CA GLY A 412 -8.63 13.78 -5.89
C GLY A 412 -8.84 12.67 -6.93
N ARG A 413 -8.53 12.91 -8.22
CA ARG A 413 -8.52 11.87 -9.27
C ARG A 413 -7.49 10.77 -9.01
N GLN A 414 -6.52 11.02 -8.13
CA GLN A 414 -5.54 10.05 -7.67
C GLN A 414 -5.91 9.62 -6.25
N ALA A 415 -6.08 8.31 -6.03
CA ALA A 415 -6.64 7.76 -4.80
C ALA A 415 -5.80 8.11 -3.56
N GLU A 416 -4.48 8.22 -3.71
CA GLU A 416 -3.53 8.59 -2.65
C GLU A 416 -3.61 10.07 -2.22
N TYR A 417 -4.08 10.94 -3.11
CA TYR A 417 -4.28 12.37 -2.84
C TYR A 417 -5.74 12.71 -2.50
N LEU A 418 -6.69 11.82 -2.76
CA LEU A 418 -8.11 12.04 -2.45
C LEU A 418 -8.35 12.41 -0.98
N PRO A 419 -7.81 11.71 0.03
CA PRO A 419 -8.00 12.11 1.43
C PRO A 419 -7.40 13.49 1.75
N LEU A 420 -6.26 13.85 1.15
CA LEU A 420 -5.67 15.18 1.27
C LEU A 420 -6.57 16.26 0.65
N ALA A 421 -7.08 16.00 -0.55
CA ALA A 421 -7.97 16.91 -1.27
C ALA A 421 -9.24 17.19 -0.45
N LEU A 422 -9.83 16.17 0.15
CA LEU A 422 -10.98 16.32 1.05
C LEU A 422 -10.64 17.18 2.28
N THR A 423 -9.47 16.96 2.87
CA THR A 423 -9.04 17.74 4.04
C THR A 423 -8.89 19.21 3.72
N LEU A 424 -8.24 19.52 2.58
CA LEU A 424 -8.09 20.89 2.10
C LEU A 424 -9.42 21.51 1.67
N ALA A 425 -10.30 20.73 1.02
CA ALA A 425 -11.63 21.16 0.62
C ALA A 425 -12.50 21.58 1.81
N VAL A 426 -12.48 20.78 2.89
CA VAL A 426 -13.19 21.10 4.13
C VAL A 426 -12.61 22.37 4.78
N LYS A 427 -11.28 22.50 4.84
CA LYS A 427 -10.63 23.71 5.39
C LYS A 427 -10.97 24.97 4.58
N ALA A 428 -10.95 24.87 3.25
CA ALA A 428 -11.23 25.99 2.35
C ALA A 428 -12.71 26.39 2.35
N GLY A 429 -13.61 25.40 2.42
CA GLY A 429 -15.05 25.57 2.34
C GLY A 429 -15.56 25.71 0.90
N GLY A 430 -16.63 24.99 0.56
CA GLY A 430 -17.31 25.11 -0.75
C GLY A 430 -16.55 24.52 -1.93
N ALA A 431 -15.47 23.77 -1.71
CA ALA A 431 -14.65 23.20 -2.78
C ALA A 431 -15.30 21.98 -3.45
N ARG A 432 -14.97 21.77 -4.72
CA ARG A 432 -15.42 20.62 -5.54
C ARG A 432 -14.23 19.68 -5.76
N VAL A 433 -14.27 18.46 -5.23
CA VAL A 433 -13.18 17.48 -5.33
C VAL A 433 -13.49 16.46 -6.41
N LEU A 434 -12.68 16.41 -7.48
CA LEU A 434 -12.83 15.41 -8.53
C LEU A 434 -12.42 14.03 -8.02
N LEU A 435 -13.18 12.99 -8.38
CA LEU A 435 -13.02 11.64 -7.87
C LEU A 435 -12.16 10.75 -8.79
N PRO A 436 -11.47 9.73 -8.23
CA PRO A 436 -10.74 8.74 -9.02
C PRO A 436 -11.72 7.76 -9.67
N LEU A 437 -11.30 7.00 -10.67
CA LEU A 437 -12.15 5.92 -11.24
C LEU A 437 -12.33 4.73 -10.30
N ASP A 438 -11.48 4.58 -9.29
CA ASP A 438 -11.59 3.53 -8.28
C ASP A 438 -12.82 3.74 -7.38
N GLN A 439 -13.85 2.92 -7.60
CA GLN A 439 -15.09 2.94 -6.82
C GLN A 439 -14.85 2.71 -5.33
N SER A 440 -13.84 1.90 -4.97
CA SER A 440 -13.52 1.65 -3.56
C SER A 440 -12.99 2.91 -2.89
N ALA A 441 -12.12 3.66 -3.57
CA ALA A 441 -11.66 4.96 -3.10
C ALA A 441 -12.80 5.99 -2.98
N ARG A 442 -13.77 5.99 -3.92
CA ARG A 442 -14.96 6.85 -3.83
C ARG A 442 -15.80 6.55 -2.59
N THR A 443 -16.07 5.28 -2.33
CA THR A 443 -16.83 4.88 -1.13
C THR A 443 -16.10 5.29 0.14
N ARG A 444 -14.78 5.04 0.25
CA ARG A 444 -13.98 5.46 1.42
C ARG A 444 -14.03 6.98 1.64
N ALA A 445 -14.03 7.77 0.57
CA ALA A 445 -14.14 9.22 0.65
C ALA A 445 -15.48 9.69 1.21
N VAL A 446 -16.59 9.09 0.75
CA VAL A 446 -17.94 9.38 1.27
C VAL A 446 -18.02 8.99 2.74
N ASP A 447 -17.62 7.76 3.09
CA ASP A 447 -17.62 7.27 4.48
C ASP A 447 -16.84 8.21 5.42
N LEU A 448 -15.68 8.72 4.96
CA LEU A 448 -14.87 9.68 5.71
C LEU A 448 -15.60 11.00 5.97
N LEU A 449 -16.26 11.57 4.95
CA LEU A 449 -17.02 12.82 5.08
C LEU A 449 -18.25 12.65 5.98
N GLU A 450 -19.00 11.56 5.81
CA GLU A 450 -20.14 11.22 6.66
C GLU A 450 -19.71 11.09 8.12
N ARG A 451 -18.58 10.40 8.36
CA ARG A 451 -18.03 10.21 9.70
C ARG A 451 -17.63 11.52 10.37
N LEU A 452 -17.14 12.48 9.59
CA LEU A 452 -16.78 13.84 10.04
C LEU A 452 -18.01 14.76 10.19
N GLY A 453 -19.20 14.31 9.79
CA GLY A 453 -20.42 15.11 9.78
C GLY A 453 -20.36 16.27 8.80
N VAL A 454 -19.65 16.08 7.68
CA VAL A 454 -19.50 17.09 6.61
C VAL A 454 -20.62 16.90 5.60
N GLU A 455 -21.41 17.96 5.42
CA GLU A 455 -22.42 18.03 4.36
C GLU A 455 -21.73 18.01 3.00
N HIS A 456 -22.13 17.09 2.14
CA HIS A 456 -21.56 16.91 0.82
C HIS A 456 -22.61 16.44 -0.17
N GLU A 457 -22.38 16.73 -1.45
CA GLU A 457 -23.23 16.28 -2.54
C GLU A 457 -22.36 15.63 -3.62
N LEU A 458 -22.75 14.43 -4.06
CA LEU A 458 -22.13 13.78 -5.21
C LEU A 458 -22.76 14.36 -6.49
N GLN A 459 -21.96 15.08 -7.27
CA GLN A 459 -22.38 15.67 -8.54
C GLN A 459 -21.45 15.19 -9.66
N ASP A 460 -21.98 14.37 -10.56
CA ASP A 460 -21.21 13.67 -11.59
C ASP A 460 -20.04 12.86 -10.98
N GLU A 461 -18.82 13.20 -11.38
CA GLU A 461 -17.56 12.56 -10.98
C GLU A 461 -16.82 13.38 -9.91
N ALA A 462 -17.56 14.13 -9.08
CA ALA A 462 -16.99 14.99 -8.04
C ALA A 462 -17.84 15.04 -6.77
N LEU A 463 -17.17 15.28 -5.64
CA LEU A 463 -17.80 15.61 -4.36
C LEU A 463 -17.78 17.12 -4.15
N VAL A 464 -18.94 17.74 -4.02
CA VAL A 464 -19.08 19.13 -3.60
C VAL A 464 -19.16 19.16 -2.08
N VAL A 465 -18.17 19.79 -1.44
CA VAL A 465 -18.05 19.86 0.01
C VAL A 465 -18.63 21.18 0.49
N ALA A 466 -19.67 21.12 1.33
CA ALA A 466 -20.33 22.33 1.83
C ALA A 466 -19.41 23.09 2.81
N PRO A 467 -19.48 24.43 2.86
CA PRO A 467 -18.86 25.20 3.92
C PRO A 467 -19.48 24.84 5.27
N GLY A 468 -18.67 24.52 6.27
CA GLY A 468 -19.20 24.20 7.60
C GLY A 468 -18.13 23.80 8.61
N THR A 469 -18.53 23.75 9.87
CA THR A 469 -17.72 23.18 10.94
C THR A 469 -17.87 21.66 10.96
N LEU A 470 -16.81 20.97 11.39
CA LEU A 470 -16.85 19.53 11.59
C LEU A 470 -17.77 19.20 12.77
N LYS A 471 -18.97 18.70 12.48
CA LYS A 471 -20.03 18.42 13.47
C LYS A 471 -19.91 17.03 14.08
N GLY A 472 -19.26 16.08 13.39
CA GLY A 472 -19.21 14.68 13.78
C GLY A 472 -17.82 14.22 14.22
N TRP A 473 -17.74 13.61 15.40
CA TRP A 473 -16.76 12.57 15.73
C TRP A 473 -17.10 11.91 17.08
N ASP A 474 -17.75 10.74 17.05
CA ASP A 474 -18.10 9.98 18.26
C ASP A 474 -17.51 8.56 18.23
N GLY A 475 -16.82 8.18 19.29
CA GLY A 475 -16.21 6.86 19.44
C GLY A 475 -14.92 6.69 18.63
N VAL A 476 -14.60 5.44 18.29
CA VAL A 476 -13.35 5.03 17.67
C VAL A 476 -13.62 4.58 16.24
N TRP A 477 -12.70 4.85 15.31
CA TRP A 477 -12.83 4.41 13.92
C TRP A 477 -11.59 3.66 13.45
N THR A 478 -11.82 2.56 12.71
CA THR A 478 -10.77 1.87 11.97
C THR A 478 -10.57 2.59 10.65
N SER A 479 -9.44 3.29 10.50
CA SER A 479 -9.11 3.98 9.26
C SER A 479 -9.00 2.95 8.13
N PRO A 480 -9.66 3.16 6.97
CA PRO A 480 -9.77 2.12 5.96
C PRO A 480 -8.47 1.90 5.16
N ASP A 481 -7.57 2.88 5.14
CA ASP A 481 -6.27 2.79 4.49
C ASP A 481 -5.26 3.81 5.08
N PRO A 482 -3.94 3.65 4.79
CA PRO A 482 -2.91 4.53 5.35
C PRO A 482 -3.01 6.00 4.93
N HIS A 483 -3.48 6.33 3.72
CA HIS A 483 -3.67 7.73 3.30
C HIS A 483 -4.86 8.36 4.03
N SER A 484 -5.93 7.60 4.23
CA SER A 484 -7.02 8.00 5.13
C SER A 484 -6.51 8.28 6.55
N THR A 485 -5.55 7.50 7.06
CA THR A 485 -4.95 7.76 8.38
C THR A 485 -4.15 9.08 8.42
N LEU A 486 -3.37 9.38 7.36
CA LEU A 486 -2.67 10.67 7.23
C LEU A 486 -3.66 11.83 7.20
N ALA A 487 -4.74 11.70 6.41
CA ALA A 487 -5.77 12.72 6.34
C ALA A 487 -6.46 12.94 7.69
N LEU A 488 -6.77 11.88 8.45
CA LEU A 488 -7.33 12.03 9.80
C LEU A 488 -6.38 12.78 10.75
N ALA A 489 -5.07 12.57 10.63
CA ALA A 489 -4.08 13.36 11.36
C ALA A 489 -4.12 14.84 10.97
N LEU A 490 -4.34 15.17 9.69
CA LEU A 490 -4.54 16.54 9.23
C LEU A 490 -5.90 17.12 9.66
N PHE A 491 -6.99 16.36 9.55
CA PHE A 491 -8.32 16.75 10.04
C PHE A 491 -8.33 17.05 11.54
N SER A 492 -7.45 16.41 12.32
CA SER A 492 -7.36 16.66 13.76
C SER A 492 -6.98 18.09 14.14
N PHE A 493 -6.41 18.87 13.21
CA PHE A 493 -6.19 20.32 13.38
C PHE A 493 -7.48 21.12 13.28
N LEU A 494 -8.45 20.65 12.48
CA LEU A 494 -9.78 21.25 12.34
C LEU A 494 -10.73 20.76 13.44
N ARG A 495 -10.60 19.49 13.84
CA ARG A 495 -11.37 18.84 14.90
C ARG A 495 -10.45 18.01 15.81
N PRO A 496 -9.92 18.59 16.89
CA PRO A 496 -9.14 17.85 17.87
C PRO A 496 -9.97 16.73 18.52
N GLY A 497 -9.33 15.60 18.83
CA GLY A 497 -9.96 14.46 19.50
C GLY A 497 -10.45 13.34 18.58
N ILE A 498 -10.08 13.35 17.30
CA ILE A 498 -10.30 12.22 16.38
C ILE A 498 -9.60 10.97 16.93
N ALA A 499 -10.32 9.85 17.04
CA ALA A 499 -9.86 8.64 17.70
C ALA A 499 -9.87 7.43 16.76
N ILE A 500 -8.70 6.78 16.60
CA ILE A 500 -8.53 5.61 15.72
C ILE A 500 -8.05 4.38 16.49
N ASP A 501 -8.43 3.18 16.05
CA ASP A 501 -8.00 1.91 16.69
C ASP A 501 -6.86 1.20 15.96
N ASN A 502 -6.49 1.66 14.77
CA ASN A 502 -5.46 1.04 13.92
C ASN A 502 -4.32 2.01 13.51
N PRO A 503 -3.74 2.81 14.43
CA PRO A 503 -2.64 3.73 14.09
C PRO A 503 -1.41 3.02 13.49
N GLY A 504 -1.24 1.73 13.80
CA GLY A 504 -0.18 0.88 13.25
C GLY A 504 -0.31 0.61 11.75
N GLY A 505 -1.48 0.78 11.15
CA GLY A 505 -1.67 0.61 9.70
C GLY A 505 -0.80 1.55 8.87
N LEU A 506 -0.37 2.67 9.45
CA LEU A 506 0.51 3.63 8.81
C LEU A 506 1.94 3.09 8.61
N ALA A 507 2.36 2.01 9.29
CA ALA A 507 3.64 1.34 9.03
C ALA A 507 3.76 0.82 7.59
N PHE A 508 2.63 0.51 6.96
CA PHE A 508 2.57 0.14 5.55
C PHE A 508 3.00 1.28 4.60
N LEU A 509 2.80 2.54 5.03
CA LEU A 509 3.07 3.73 4.22
C LEU A 509 4.28 4.51 4.73
N TRP A 510 4.25 4.98 5.96
CA TRP A 510 5.31 5.79 6.56
C TRP A 510 5.44 5.57 8.08
N PRO A 511 6.21 4.57 8.53
CA PRO A 511 6.34 4.23 9.96
C PRO A 511 6.77 5.39 10.87
N ARG A 512 7.62 6.29 10.36
CA ARG A 512 8.16 7.44 11.12
C ARG A 512 7.19 8.62 11.23
N PHE A 513 6.03 8.58 10.56
CA PHE A 513 5.09 9.69 10.56
C PHE A 513 4.66 10.09 11.98
N TRP A 514 4.32 9.13 12.84
CA TRP A 514 3.88 9.45 14.20
C TRP A 514 4.96 10.16 15.02
N SER A 515 6.24 9.90 14.75
CA SER A 515 7.34 10.64 15.38
C SER A 515 7.36 12.10 14.94
N VAL A 516 7.08 12.38 13.66
CA VAL A 516 6.95 13.75 13.13
C VAL A 516 5.72 14.43 13.72
N TYR A 517 4.56 13.77 13.65
CA TYR A 517 3.29 14.32 14.13
C TYR A 517 3.31 14.65 15.63
N ASN A 518 3.85 13.77 16.46
CA ASN A 518 3.94 13.99 17.91
C ASN A 518 4.98 15.04 18.32
N ALA A 519 5.94 15.35 17.45
CA ALA A 519 6.94 16.39 17.68
C ALA A 519 6.43 17.80 17.36
N LEU A 520 5.28 17.93 16.69
CA LEU A 520 4.69 19.22 16.37
C LEU A 520 4.45 20.08 17.63
N PRO A 521 4.58 21.42 17.53
CA PRO A 521 4.69 22.20 16.28
C PRO A 521 6.10 22.30 15.69
N VAL A 522 7.17 22.13 16.48
CA VAL A 522 8.55 22.33 16.02
C VAL A 522 9.19 20.99 15.72
N VAL A 523 9.47 20.72 14.44
CA VAL A 523 10.13 19.49 14.01
C VAL A 523 11.42 19.85 13.29
N ARG A 524 12.57 19.51 13.89
CA ARG A 524 13.89 19.76 13.34
C ARG A 524 14.68 18.46 13.24
N GLU A 525 15.24 18.15 12.08
CA GLU A 525 16.30 17.15 11.96
C GLU A 525 17.65 17.88 11.88
N HIS A 526 18.39 17.96 13.00
CA HIS A 526 19.75 18.48 12.96
C HIS A 526 20.67 17.49 12.24
N ALA A 527 21.60 18.01 11.44
CA ALA A 527 22.68 17.23 10.85
C ALA A 527 23.37 16.36 11.92
N PRO A 528 23.81 15.13 11.58
CA PRO A 528 24.53 14.29 12.54
C PRO A 528 25.72 15.09 13.10
N ALA A 529 25.87 15.06 14.43
CA ALA A 529 27.01 15.68 15.08
C ALA A 529 28.31 15.23 14.38
N PRO A 530 29.28 16.14 14.13
CA PRO A 530 30.55 15.74 13.54
C PRO A 530 31.13 14.61 14.39
N LYS A 531 31.41 13.47 13.76
CA LYS A 531 32.02 12.31 14.43
C LYS A 531 33.23 12.82 15.20
N GLU A 532 33.20 12.68 16.53
CA GLU A 532 34.40 12.90 17.33
C GLU A 532 35.52 12.06 16.72
N PRO A 533 36.73 12.63 16.53
CA PRO A 533 37.84 11.88 15.96
C PRO A 533 38.07 10.64 16.83
N GLU A 534 38.06 9.48 16.19
CA GLU A 534 38.32 8.20 16.85
C GLU A 534 39.62 8.33 17.66
N LYS A 535 39.50 8.35 18.99
CA LYS A 535 40.65 8.21 19.87
C LYS A 535 41.17 6.79 19.65
N HIS A 536 42.23 6.65 18.85
CA HIS A 536 43.03 5.44 18.79
C HIS A 536 43.55 5.13 20.20
N VAL A 537 42.84 4.27 20.92
CA VAL A 537 43.37 3.64 22.13
C VAL A 537 44.36 2.58 21.64
N ALA A 538 45.65 2.92 21.71
CA ALA A 538 46.73 1.98 21.47
C ALA A 538 46.61 0.82 22.49
N VAL A 539 46.20 -0.35 22.00
CA VAL A 539 46.20 -1.57 22.81
C VAL A 539 47.66 -1.99 23.03
N SER A 540 48.12 -1.91 24.27
CA SER A 540 49.45 -2.39 24.67
C SER A 540 49.53 -3.91 24.47
N ARG A 541 50.47 -4.34 23.62
CA ARG A 541 50.82 -5.76 23.45
C ARG A 541 51.42 -6.30 24.75
N LYS A 542 50.69 -7.13 25.47
CA LYS A 542 51.24 -7.97 26.54
C LYS A 542 52.20 -9.00 25.93
N GLN A 543 53.50 -8.85 26.21
CA GLN A 543 54.51 -9.88 25.95
C GLN A 543 54.20 -11.13 26.78
N ARG A 544 54.08 -12.29 26.14
CA ARG A 544 54.09 -13.60 26.80
C ARG A 544 55.53 -13.97 27.12
N VAL A 545 55.86 -14.07 28.40
CA VAL A 545 57.08 -14.74 28.87
C VAL A 545 56.83 -16.25 28.84
N ARG A 546 57.71 -17.00 28.19
CA ARG A 546 57.74 -18.48 28.25
C ARG A 546 58.39 -18.89 29.57
N VAL A 547 57.75 -19.81 30.28
CA VAL A 547 58.40 -20.78 31.19
C VAL A 547 58.27 -22.14 30.53
#